data_AF-A0A6L7TLT0-F1
#
_entry.id   AF-A0A6L7TLT0-F1
#
_cell.length_a   1.000
_cell.length_b   1.000
_cell.length_c   1.000
_cell.angle_alpha   90.00
_cell.angle_beta   90.00
_cell.angle_gamma   90.00
#
_symmetry.space_group_name_H-M   'P 1'
#
loop_
_entity.id
_entity.type
_entity.pdbx_description
1 polymer ?
#
loop_
_entity_poly.entity_id
_entity_poly.type
_entity_poly.pdbx_seq_one_letter_code
_entity_poly.pdbx_strand_id
1 'polypeptide(L)'
;MRILLDHDVPQPLRHRLQDHEVHTAAYRGWDGLRNGHLLEAAAGAGYDLLITCEQRMRHQQNLSQYDITVVTVMGVAGPTSGKTSTSSLTLSQ
;
A
#
# COMPACT_ATOMS: atom_id res chain seq x y z
N MET A 1 -11.92 4.49 -6.69
CA MET A 1 -10.76 5.02 -5.97
C MET A 1 -9.49 4.70 -6.74
N ARG A 2 -8.48 5.57 -6.64
CA ARG A 2 -7.15 5.40 -7.20
C ARG A 2 -6.22 4.87 -6.11
N ILE A 3 -5.69 3.68 -6.33
CA ILE A 3 -4.90 2.94 -5.36
C ILE A 3 -3.47 2.78 -5.89
N LEU A 4 -2.50 3.17 -5.09
CA LEU A 4 -1.09 2.91 -5.35
C LEU A 4 -0.62 1.73 -4.50
N LEU A 5 0.02 0.75 -5.15
CA LEU A 5 0.76 -0.32 -4.48
C LEU A 5 2.23 0.06 -4.41
N ASP A 6 2.77 0.10 -3.19
CA ASP A 6 4.20 0.27 -2.91
C ASP A 6 5.03 -0.88 -3.52
N HIS A 7 6.35 -0.69 -3.59
CA HIS A 7 7.32 -1.63 -4.15
C HIS A 7 7.35 -2.96 -3.39
N ASP A 8 7.06 -2.94 -2.10
CA ASP A 8 7.07 -4.10 -1.21
C ASP A 8 5.72 -4.85 -1.19
N VAL A 9 4.71 -4.36 -1.92
CA VAL A 9 3.41 -5.01 -2.01
C VAL A 9 3.38 -6.02 -3.16
N PRO A 10 2.96 -7.28 -2.92
CA PRO A 10 2.80 -8.26 -3.99
C PRO A 10 1.85 -7.76 -5.08
N GLN A 11 2.38 -7.58 -6.29
CA GLN A 11 1.60 -7.12 -7.45
C GLN A 11 0.30 -7.89 -7.70
N PRO A 12 0.20 -9.22 -7.45
CA PRO A 12 -1.06 -9.94 -7.62
C PRO A 12 -2.22 -9.43 -6.76
N LEU A 13 -1.96 -8.64 -5.71
CA LEU A 13 -3.00 -8.01 -4.88
C LEU A 13 -3.96 -7.15 -5.72
N ARG A 14 -3.49 -6.56 -6.82
CA ARG A 14 -4.33 -5.78 -7.75
C ARG A 14 -5.55 -6.56 -8.26
N HIS A 15 -5.42 -7.88 -8.42
CA HIS A 15 -6.52 -8.73 -8.92
C HIS A 15 -7.67 -8.84 -7.91
N ARG A 16 -7.43 -8.51 -6.64
CA ARG A 16 -8.45 -8.48 -5.59
C ARG A 16 -9.13 -7.11 -5.43
N LEU A 17 -8.67 -6.11 -6.18
CA LEU A 17 -9.11 -4.71 -6.11
C LEU A 17 -9.67 -4.25 -7.47
N GLN A 18 -10.34 -5.15 -8.19
CA GLN A 18 -10.78 -4.95 -9.58
C GLN A 18 -11.76 -3.78 -9.79
N ASP A 19 -12.47 -3.35 -8.76
CA ASP A 19 -13.41 -2.21 -8.81
C ASP A 19 -12.71 -0.85 -8.60
N HIS A 20 -11.38 -0.83 -8.64
CA HIS A 20 -10.54 0.35 -8.38
C HIS A 20 -9.47 0.53 -9.46
N GLU A 21 -9.04 1.78 -9.67
CA GLU A 21 -7.89 2.08 -10.53
C GLU A 21 -6.61 1.78 -9.74
N VAL A 22 -6.00 0.63 -9.99
CA VAL A 22 -4.83 0.17 -9.24
C VAL A 22 -3.57 0.31 -10.09
N HIS A 23 -2.57 0.98 -9.54
CA HIS A 23 -1.25 1.10 -10.14
C HIS A 23 -0.17 0.64 -9.15
N THR A 24 0.91 0.10 -9.67
CA THR A 24 2.12 -0.14 -8.87
C THR A 24 3.03 1.08 -8.99
N ALA A 25 3.84 1.33 -7.96
CA ALA A 25 4.88 2.36 -8.02
C ALA A 25 5.84 2.14 -9.21
N ALA A 26 6.17 0.87 -9.50
CA ALA A 26 6.95 0.49 -10.69
C ALA A 26 6.27 0.89 -12.01
N TYR A 27 4.95 0.68 -12.14
CA TYR A 27 4.21 1.09 -13.33
C TYR A 27 4.20 2.61 -13.55
N ARG A 28 4.25 3.38 -12.45
CA ARG A 28 4.40 4.84 -12.50
C ARG A 28 5.83 5.32 -12.79
N GLY A 29 6.80 4.41 -12.89
CA GLY A 29 8.22 4.75 -13.02
C GLY A 29 8.80 5.36 -11.73
N TRP A 30 8.22 5.01 -10.58
CA TRP A 30 8.59 5.54 -9.27
C TRP A 30 9.56 4.63 -8.50
N ASP A 31 10.21 3.67 -9.17
CA ASP A 31 11.15 2.70 -8.57
C ASP A 31 12.31 3.31 -7.75
N GLY A 32 12.66 4.57 -8.03
CA GLY A 32 13.69 5.30 -7.29
C GLY A 32 13.19 6.05 -6.06
N LEU A 33 11.88 6.13 -5.83
CA LEU A 33 11.31 6.87 -4.71
C LEU A 33 11.35 6.03 -3.44
N ARG A 34 11.90 6.61 -2.36
CA ARG A 34 11.76 6.05 -1.02
C ARG A 34 10.35 6.31 -0.49
N ASN A 35 9.88 5.50 0.45
CA ASN A 35 8.50 5.47 0.93
C ASN A 35 7.92 6.86 1.27
N GLY A 36 8.69 7.77 1.88
CA GLY A 36 8.24 9.12 2.17
C GLY A 36 8.02 10.00 0.92
N HIS A 37 8.92 9.90 -0.07
CA HIS A 37 8.72 10.58 -1.36
C HIS A 37 7.64 9.91 -2.20
N LEU A 38 7.45 8.59 -2.03
CA LEU A 38 6.37 7.86 -2.68
C LEU A 38 5.00 8.31 -2.15
N LEU A 39 4.87 8.52 -0.84
CA LEU A 39 3.66 9.08 -0.22
C LEU A 39 3.35 10.48 -0.75
N GLU A 40 4.35 11.36 -0.80
CA GLU A 40 4.20 12.71 -1.34
C GLU A 40 3.80 12.69 -2.83
N ALA A 41 4.46 11.86 -3.64
CA ALA A 41 4.13 11.70 -5.05
C ALA A 41 2.72 11.13 -5.25
N ALA A 42 2.31 10.16 -4.42
CA ALA A 42 0.98 9.57 -4.46
C ALA A 42 -0.10 10.62 -4.13
N ALA A 43 0.06 11.35 -3.03
CA ALA A 43 -0.86 12.42 -2.64
C ALA A 43 -0.94 13.50 -3.72
N GLY A 44 0.20 14.00 -4.20
CA GLY A 44 0.27 15.03 -5.24
C GLY A 44 -0.30 14.58 -6.60
N ALA A 45 -0.28 13.29 -6.90
CA ALA A 45 -0.88 12.72 -8.10
C ALA A 45 -2.38 12.40 -7.95
N GLY A 46 -2.99 12.69 -6.79
CA GLY A 46 -4.40 12.47 -6.51
C GLY A 46 -4.76 10.99 -6.36
N TYR A 47 -3.94 10.24 -5.63
CA TYR A 47 -4.30 8.91 -5.16
C TYR A 47 -5.08 8.99 -3.87
N ASP A 48 -6.11 8.14 -3.73
CA ASP A 48 -6.94 8.08 -2.53
C ASP A 48 -6.31 7.16 -1.46
N LEU A 49 -5.54 6.16 -1.90
CA LEU A 49 -4.99 5.10 -1.06
C LEU A 49 -3.58 4.68 -1.49
N LEU A 50 -2.65 4.62 -0.54
CA LEU A 50 -1.36 3.96 -0.66
C LEU A 50 -1.37 2.68 0.19
N ILE A 51 -1.16 1.53 -0.45
CA ILE A 51 -0.95 0.25 0.22
C ILE A 51 0.56 -0.02 0.28
N THR A 52 1.06 -0.34 1.47
CA THR A 52 2.48 -0.64 1.74
C THR A 52 2.60 -1.86 2.67
N CYS A 53 3.74 -2.55 2.67
CA CYS A 53 4.08 -3.51 3.73
C CYS A 53 4.91 -2.88 4.85
N GLU A 54 5.31 -1.61 4.72
CA GLU A 54 6.14 -0.92 5.71
C GLU A 54 5.32 -0.32 6.86
N GLN A 55 5.74 -0.64 8.09
CA GLN A 55 5.11 -0.22 9.34
C GLN A 55 5.68 1.08 9.90
N ARG A 56 6.86 1.50 9.41
CA ARG A 56 7.57 2.67 9.95
C ARG A 56 7.01 4.01 9.49
N MET A 57 6.22 4.05 8.41
CA MET A 57 5.70 5.30 7.83
C MET A 57 4.97 6.18 8.85
N ARG A 58 4.11 5.59 9.71
CA ARG A 58 3.38 6.33 10.75
C ARG A 58 4.27 7.02 11.80
N HIS A 59 5.50 6.55 11.98
CA HIS A 59 6.42 7.11 12.97
C HIS A 59 7.44 8.07 12.34
N GLN A 60 7.70 7.94 11.03
CA GLN A 60 8.69 8.74 10.32
C GLN A 60 8.09 9.97 9.64
N GLN A 61 6.78 9.95 9.31
CA GLN A 61 6.12 11.04 8.60
C GLN A 61 4.80 11.45 9.27
N ASN A 62 4.47 12.73 9.18
CA ASN A 62 3.18 13.26 9.63
C ASN A 62 2.11 12.96 8.57
N LEU A 63 1.41 11.83 8.71
CA LEU A 63 0.42 11.40 7.72
C LEU A 63 -0.78 12.35 7.60
N SER A 64 -1.10 13.09 8.67
CA SER A 64 -2.23 14.04 8.70
C SER A 64 -2.08 15.22 7.74
N GLN A 65 -0.90 15.44 7.17
CA GLN A 65 -0.67 16.53 6.20
C GLN A 65 -1.04 16.16 4.76
N TYR A 66 -1.32 14.88 4.50
CA TYR A 66 -1.64 14.40 3.16
C TYR A 66 -3.09 13.98 3.07
N ASP A 67 -3.75 14.34 1.98
CA ASP A 67 -5.10 13.86 1.64
C ASP A 67 -5.02 12.49 0.94
N ILE A 68 -4.45 11.51 1.63
CA ILE A 68 -4.31 10.13 1.16
C ILE A 68 -4.36 9.18 2.35
N THR A 69 -5.10 8.08 2.20
CA THR A 69 -5.11 7.00 3.19
C THR A 69 -3.89 6.11 3.02
N VAL A 70 -3.26 5.69 4.12
CA VAL A 70 -2.16 4.71 4.09
C VAL A 70 -2.61 3.43 4.78
N VAL A 71 -2.56 2.30 4.06
CA VAL A 71 -2.85 0.97 4.60
C VAL A 71 -1.58 0.14 4.61
N THR A 72 -1.20 -0.32 5.80
CA THR A 72 -0.10 -1.28 5.97
C THR A 72 -0.64 -2.71 5.98
N VAL A 73 -0.20 -3.55 5.04
CA VAL A 73 -0.53 -4.98 5.01
C VAL A 73 0.54 -5.76 5.75
N MET A 74 0.15 -6.46 6.81
CA MET A 74 1.05 -7.36 7.53
C MET A 74 0.75 -8.81 7.14
N GLY A 75 1.79 -9.53 6.70
CA GLY A 75 1.70 -10.98 6.60
C GLY A 75 1.63 -11.60 7.99
N VAL A 76 0.58 -12.38 8.26
CA VAL A 76 0.63 -13.32 9.38
C VAL A 76 1.55 -14.46 8.96
N ALA A 77 2.66 -14.64 9.68
CA ALA A 77 3.46 -15.86 9.55
C ALA A 77 2.61 -17.03 10.06
N GLY A 78 1.79 -17.62 9.19
CA GLY A 78 1.17 -18.91 9.44
C GLY A 78 2.27 -19.98 9.52
N PRO A 79 2.05 -21.08 10.26
CA PRO A 79 3.02 -22.18 10.28
C PRO A 79 3.28 -22.63 8.84
N THR A 80 4.55 -22.79 8.47
CA THR A 80 4.98 -23.32 7.17
C THR A 80 4.56 -24.77 7.05
N SER A 81 3.29 -25.03 6.72
CA SER A 81 2.77 -26.27 6.14
C SER A 81 1.34 -26.01 5.69
N GLY A 82 1.10 -26.26 4.40
CA GLY A 82 -0.02 -25.74 3.64
C GLY A 82 -1.39 -25.88 4.28
N LYS A 83 -2.13 -24.76 4.33
CA LYS A 83 -3.56 -24.68 4.03
C LYS A 83 -3.99 -23.20 4.02
N THR A 84 -4.89 -22.91 3.09
CA THR A 84 -5.54 -21.62 2.80
C THR A 84 -5.91 -20.82 4.04
N SER A 85 -5.44 -19.57 4.15
CA SER A 85 -5.87 -18.61 5.17
C SER A 85 -6.46 -17.34 4.55
N THR A 86 -7.75 -17.17 4.81
CA THR A 86 -8.55 -15.96 4.59
C THR A 86 -7.92 -14.76 5.29
N SER A 87 -7.60 -13.70 4.54
CA SER A 87 -7.05 -12.46 5.07
C SER A 87 -8.17 -11.48 5.45
N SER A 88 -8.24 -11.11 6.73
CA SER A 88 -9.08 -10.03 7.26
C SER A 88 -8.33 -8.71 7.12
N LEU A 89 -8.93 -7.70 6.49
CA LEU A 89 -8.42 -6.33 6.45
C LEU A 89 -8.91 -5.58 7.69
N THR A 90 -8.01 -5.16 8.56
CA THR A 90 -8.33 -4.27 9.69
C THR A 90 -8.16 -2.83 9.21
N LEU A 91 -9.27 -2.10 9.11
CA LEU A 91 -9.29 -0.66 8.84
C LEU A 91 -9.06 0.08 10.16
N SER A 92 -7.92 0.74 10.31
CA SER A 92 -7.72 1.71 11.39
C SER A 92 -8.25 3.06 10.92
N GLN A 93 -9.21 3.60 11.68
CA GLN A 93 -9.68 4.98 11.56
C GLN A 93 -8.64 5.96 12.08
#